data_AF-A0A526Q418-F1
#
_entry.id   AF-A0A526Q418-F1
#
_cell.length_a   1.000
_cell.length_b   1.000
_cell.length_c   1.000
_cell.angle_alpha   90.00
_cell.angle_beta   90.00
_cell.angle_gamma   90.00
#
_symmetry.space_group_name_H-M   'P 1'
#
loop_
_entity.id
_entity.type
_entity.pdbx_description
1 polymer ?
#
loop_
_entity_poly.entity_id
_entity_poly.type
_entity_poly.pdbx_seq_one_letter_code
_entity_poly.pdbx_strand_id
1 'polypeptide(L)'
;LEIVPAQLRVIVVRRPKYACRACEDVIVQAPAPARLIEGGLPTEATVAQVLVSKYADHLPLYRQAQIYARQGINLDRSTLADWVGRAAWHLRPVHERLLAKLKSSPKLFADETTAPVLDPGRGKTKTGQLWAYARDDRPWDGADPPGVAYVY
;
A
#
# COMPACT_ATOMS: atom_id res chain seq x y z
N LEU A 1 -11.93 11.23 27.42
CA LEU A 1 -11.12 10.84 26.25
C LEU A 1 -10.74 12.11 25.51
N GLU A 2 -9.47 12.29 25.21
CA GLU A 2 -8.96 13.39 24.40
C GLU A 2 -8.42 12.81 23.09
N ILE A 3 -8.66 13.48 21.96
CA ILE A 3 -8.24 13.01 20.63
C ILE A 3 -7.27 14.02 20.03
N VAL A 4 -6.04 13.57 19.74
CA VAL A 4 -5.08 14.29 18.89
C VAL A 4 -5.13 13.66 17.50
N PRO A 5 -5.62 14.38 16.47
CA PRO A 5 -5.64 13.85 15.11
C PRO A 5 -4.25 13.55 14.58
N ALA A 6 -4.17 12.68 13.56
CA ALA A 6 -2.91 12.41 12.86
C ALA A 6 -2.27 13.71 12.36
N GLN A 7 -0.99 13.89 12.67
CA GLN A 7 -0.21 15.05 12.27
C GLN A 7 0.64 14.70 11.04
N LEU A 8 0.41 15.41 9.94
CA LEU A 8 1.19 15.27 8.73
C LEU A 8 2.31 16.30 8.70
N ARG A 9 3.52 15.86 8.35
CA ARG A 9 4.71 16.71 8.29
C ARG A 9 5.44 16.56 6.95
N VAL A 10 5.99 17.67 6.47
CA VAL A 10 6.87 17.67 5.29
C VAL A 10 8.30 17.43 5.76
N ILE A 11 8.91 16.34 5.30
CA ILE A 11 10.31 16.02 5.61
C ILE A 11 11.20 16.55 4.50
N VAL A 12 12.04 17.54 4.84
CA VAL A 12 12.99 18.17 3.91
C VAL A 12 14.37 17.56 4.13
N VAL A 13 14.84 16.76 3.18
CA VAL A 13 16.20 16.20 3.20
C VAL A 13 17.13 17.12 2.39
N ARG A 14 18.02 17.83 3.09
CA ARG A 14 19.03 18.70 2.45
C ARG A 14 20.31 17.91 2.18
N ARG A 15 20.77 17.91 0.93
CA ARG A 15 21.99 17.21 0.49
C ARG A 15 22.98 18.21 -0.11
N PRO A 16 23.94 18.73 0.66
CA PRO A 16 24.93 19.68 0.15
C PRO A 16 25.77 19.05 -0.96
N LYS A 17 26.12 19.87 -1.96
CA LYS A 17 27.08 19.53 -3.00
C LYS A 17 28.42 20.13 -2.62
N TYR A 18 29.48 19.34 -2.69
CA TYR A 18 30.84 19.77 -2.38
C TYR A 18 31.69 19.70 -3.64
N ALA A 19 32.57 20.68 -3.83
CA ALA A 19 33.57 20.68 -4.87
C ALA A 19 34.94 20.94 -4.25
N CYS A 20 35.95 20.20 -4.69
CA CYS A 20 37.34 20.43 -4.28
C CYS A 20 37.89 21.65 -5.03
N ARG A 21 38.30 22.70 -4.32
CA ARG A 21 38.89 23.90 -4.94
C ARG A 21 40.25 23.66 -5.62
N ALA A 22 41.00 22.65 -5.19
CA ALA A 22 42.29 22.31 -5.77
C ALA A 22 42.17 21.39 -7.00
N CYS A 23 41.06 20.66 -7.09
CA CYS A 23 40.84 19.62 -8.07
C CYS A 23 39.91 20.08 -9.21
N GLU A 24 39.05 21.08 -8.94
CA GLU A 24 38.02 21.75 -9.79
C GLU A 24 37.07 20.87 -10.63
N ASP A 25 37.32 19.57 -10.77
CA ASP A 25 36.69 18.70 -11.77
C ASP A 25 35.52 17.86 -11.22
N VAL A 26 35.39 17.67 -9.90
CA VAL A 26 34.42 16.73 -9.33
C VAL A 26 33.53 17.37 -8.27
N ILE A 27 32.23 17.49 -8.58
CA ILE A 27 31.17 17.79 -7.62
C ILE A 27 30.69 16.49 -6.99
N VAL A 28 30.85 16.35 -5.67
CA VAL A 28 30.38 15.20 -4.90
C VAL A 28 29.12 15.56 -4.13
N GLN A 29 28.12 14.68 -4.16
CA GLN A 29 26.90 14.80 -3.38
C GLN A 29 26.53 13.45 -2.79
N ALA A 30 26.07 13.44 -1.54
CA ALA A 30 25.52 12.22 -0.95
C ALA A 30 24.30 11.73 -1.78
N PRO A 31 24.16 10.41 -2.00
CA PRO A 31 22.99 9.85 -2.67
C PRO A 31 21.70 10.21 -1.91
N ALA A 32 20.58 10.27 -2.63
CA ALA A 32 19.29 10.44 -1.97
C ALA A 32 19.00 9.19 -1.13
N PRO A 33 18.40 9.33 0.07
CA PRO A 33 17.88 8.17 0.78
C PRO A 33 16.94 7.38 -0.12
N ALA A 34 17.09 6.05 -0.12
CA ALA A 34 16.16 5.18 -0.81
C ALA A 34 14.74 5.40 -0.27
N ARG A 35 13.76 5.35 -1.16
CA ARG A 35 12.34 5.47 -0.83
C ARG A 35 11.56 4.42 -1.59
N LEU A 36 10.45 3.97 -1.02
CA LEU A 36 9.51 3.07 -1.69
C LEU A 36 9.07 3.62 -3.06
N ILE A 37 8.84 4.94 -3.13
CA ILE A 37 8.47 5.65 -4.35
C ILE A 37 9.60 6.63 -4.67
N GLU A 38 10.47 6.27 -5.61
CA GLU A 38 11.57 7.13 -6.05
C GLU A 38 11.05 8.47 -6.56
N GLY A 39 11.64 9.56 -6.07
CA GLY A 39 11.20 10.94 -6.36
C GLY A 39 9.80 11.28 -5.84
N GLY A 40 9.13 10.36 -5.15
CA GLY A 40 7.77 10.52 -4.66
C GLY A 40 7.68 11.46 -3.46
N LEU A 41 6.52 12.13 -3.36
CA LEU A 41 6.12 12.89 -2.18
C LEU A 41 6.06 12.06 -0.89
N PRO A 42 5.48 10.84 -0.86
CA PRO A 42 5.20 10.16 0.39
C PRO A 42 6.45 9.45 0.93
N THR A 43 6.46 9.29 2.25
CA THR A 43 7.31 8.31 2.92
C THR A 43 6.60 6.97 3.02
N GLU A 44 7.32 5.92 3.40
CA GLU A 44 6.80 4.59 3.69
C GLU A 44 5.65 4.65 4.71
N ALA A 45 5.82 5.47 5.75
CA ALA A 45 4.78 5.67 6.78
C ALA A 45 3.51 6.30 6.20
N THR A 46 3.65 7.27 5.28
CA THR A 46 2.49 7.89 4.61
C THR A 46 1.78 6.89 3.71
N VAL A 47 2.52 6.06 2.97
CA VAL A 47 1.94 4.99 2.14
C VAL A 47 1.22 3.96 3.01
N ALA A 48 1.82 3.54 4.12
CA ALA A 48 1.20 2.62 5.07
C ALA A 48 -0.11 3.20 5.65
N GLN A 49 -0.13 4.48 6.04
CA GLN A 49 -1.35 5.14 6.51
C GLN A 49 -2.47 5.11 5.47
N VAL A 50 -2.16 5.40 4.19
CA VAL A 50 -3.13 5.40 3.09
C VAL A 50 -3.72 4.01 2.88
N LEU A 51 -2.87 2.97 2.91
CA LEU A 51 -3.27 1.57 2.76
C LEU A 51 -4.15 1.10 3.92
N VAL A 52 -3.71 1.31 5.16
CA VAL A 52 -4.47 0.92 6.36
C VAL A 52 -5.83 1.61 6.37
N SER A 53 -5.84 2.93 6.15
CA SER A 53 -7.09 3.69 6.09
C SER A 53 -8.02 3.14 5.00
N LYS A 54 -7.49 2.79 3.82
CA LYS A 54 -8.30 2.29 2.70
C LYS A 54 -8.89 0.92 2.97
N TYR A 55 -8.05 -0.02 3.41
CA TYR A 55 -8.37 -1.44 3.42
C TYR A 55 -8.83 -1.94 4.78
N ALA A 56 -8.24 -1.46 5.89
CA ALA A 56 -8.65 -1.85 7.24
C ALA A 56 -9.80 -0.98 7.76
N ASP A 57 -9.74 0.33 7.50
CA ASP A 57 -10.75 1.28 8.02
C ASP A 57 -11.84 1.63 7.00
N HIS A 58 -11.84 0.96 5.84
CA HIS A 58 -12.81 1.16 4.76
C HIS A 58 -12.99 2.63 4.31
N LEU A 59 -11.90 3.40 4.30
CA LEU A 59 -11.91 4.82 3.97
C LEU A 59 -11.52 5.05 2.50
N PRO A 60 -12.47 5.39 1.59
CA PRO A 60 -12.17 5.54 0.17
C PRO A 60 -11.17 6.69 -0.09
N LEU A 61 -10.37 6.56 -1.15
CA LEU A 61 -9.28 7.51 -1.44
C LEU A 61 -9.74 8.96 -1.62
N TYR A 62 -10.92 9.19 -2.20
CA TYR A 62 -11.45 10.55 -2.34
C TYR A 62 -11.71 11.20 -0.96
N ARG A 63 -12.14 10.40 0.02
CA ARG A 63 -12.40 10.86 1.38
C ARG A 63 -11.10 11.08 2.13
N GLN A 64 -10.08 10.24 1.92
CA GLN A 64 -8.74 10.48 2.42
C GLN A 64 -8.17 11.80 1.90
N ALA A 65 -8.28 12.07 0.60
CA ALA A 65 -7.85 13.34 0.00
C ALA A 65 -8.54 14.56 0.66
N GLN A 66 -9.84 14.47 0.93
CA GLN A 66 -10.58 15.52 1.65
C GLN A 66 -10.12 15.70 3.10
N ILE A 67 -9.76 14.62 3.80
CA ILE A 67 -9.20 14.70 5.17
C ILE A 67 -7.85 15.43 5.13
N TYR A 68 -6.98 15.08 4.19
CA TYR A 68 -5.67 15.73 4.04
C TYR A 68 -5.81 17.20 3.66
N ALA A 69 -6.78 17.55 2.79
CA ALA A 69 -7.06 18.94 2.42
C ALA A 69 -7.48 19.79 3.64
N ARG A 70 -8.21 19.22 4.61
CA ARG A 70 -8.52 19.92 5.88
C ARG A 70 -7.28 20.23 6.72
N GLN A 71 -6.17 19.53 6.47
CA GLN A 71 -4.87 19.80 7.09
C GLN A 71 -3.95 20.62 6.17
N GLY A 72 -4.48 21.22 5.10
CA GLY A 72 -3.72 22.04 4.14
C GLY A 72 -2.91 21.24 3.12
N ILE A 73 -3.11 19.91 3.06
CA ILE A 73 -2.37 19.03 2.14
C ILE A 73 -3.29 18.61 1.00
N ASN A 74 -3.14 19.28 -0.14
CA ASN A 74 -3.91 19.00 -1.35
C ASN A 74 -3.26 17.86 -2.15
N LEU A 75 -3.87 16.68 -2.10
CA LEU A 75 -3.47 15.51 -2.89
C LEU A 75 -4.59 15.13 -3.85
N ASP A 76 -4.24 14.86 -5.10
CA ASP A 76 -5.21 14.33 -6.06
C ASP A 76 -5.53 12.86 -5.74
N ARG A 77 -6.75 12.42 -6.07
CA ARG A 77 -7.16 11.02 -5.90
C ARG A 77 -6.30 10.07 -6.74
N SER A 78 -5.86 10.48 -7.93
CA SER A 78 -4.94 9.70 -8.78
C SER A 78 -3.59 9.52 -8.10
N THR A 79 -3.06 10.55 -7.44
CA THR A 79 -1.81 10.44 -6.67
C THR A 79 -1.90 9.39 -5.58
N LEU A 80 -3.00 9.37 -4.82
CA LEU A 80 -3.23 8.33 -3.81
C LEU A 80 -3.40 6.93 -4.44
N ALA A 81 -4.08 6.85 -5.58
CA ALA A 81 -4.26 5.59 -6.31
C ALA A 81 -2.93 5.02 -6.82
N ASP A 82 -2.05 5.87 -7.34
CA ASP A 82 -0.71 5.51 -7.80
C ASP A 82 0.14 4.98 -6.64
N TRP A 83 0.05 5.59 -5.46
CA TRP A 83 0.75 5.10 -4.27
C TRP A 83 0.26 3.72 -3.85
N VAL A 84 -1.05 3.49 -3.89
CA VAL A 84 -1.64 2.16 -3.64
C VAL A 84 -1.13 1.15 -4.65
N GLY A 85 -1.08 1.51 -5.94
CA GLY A 85 -0.59 0.63 -7.00
C GLY A 85 0.89 0.24 -6.82
N ARG A 86 1.76 1.21 -6.52
CA ARG A 86 3.18 0.95 -6.24
C ARG A 86 3.36 0.08 -5.00
N ALA A 87 2.63 0.34 -3.93
CA ALA A 87 2.71 -0.49 -2.73
C ALA A 87 2.22 -1.91 -2.99
N ALA A 88 1.13 -2.08 -3.75
CA ALA A 88 0.64 -3.40 -4.16
C ALA A 88 1.68 -4.16 -5.00
N TRP A 89 2.44 -3.47 -5.86
CA TRP A 89 3.56 -4.08 -6.58
C TRP A 89 4.63 -4.62 -5.64
N HIS A 90 5.06 -3.82 -4.65
CA HIS A 90 6.06 -4.24 -3.66
C HIS A 90 5.57 -5.34 -2.72
N LEU A 91 4.28 -5.40 -2.40
CA LEU A 91 3.69 -6.41 -1.52
C LEU A 91 3.39 -7.74 -2.22
N ARG A 92 3.42 -7.77 -3.55
CA ARG A 92 3.11 -8.97 -4.34
C ARG A 92 3.90 -10.22 -3.95
N PRO A 93 5.23 -10.18 -3.73
CA PRO A 93 5.97 -11.38 -3.33
C PRO A 93 5.52 -11.95 -1.98
N VAL A 94 5.07 -11.09 -1.06
CA VAL A 94 4.54 -11.50 0.25
C VAL A 94 3.19 -12.19 0.07
N HIS A 95 2.31 -11.61 -0.75
CA HIS A 95 1.02 -12.21 -1.10
C HIS A 95 1.19 -13.56 -1.79
N GLU A 96 2.07 -13.67 -2.79
CA GLU A 96 2.33 -14.91 -3.52
C GLU A 96 2.88 -16.00 -2.58
N ARG A 97 3.82 -15.64 -1.70
CA ARG A 97 4.36 -16.58 -0.71
C ARG A 97 3.31 -17.03 0.30
N LEU A 98 2.44 -16.14 0.76
CA LEU A 98 1.33 -16.47 1.65
C LEU A 98 0.34 -17.42 0.98
N LEU A 99 -0.08 -17.10 -0.25
CA LEU A 99 -0.99 -17.93 -1.03
C LEU A 99 -0.40 -19.33 -1.28
N ALA A 100 0.89 -19.43 -1.60
CA ALA A 100 1.57 -20.71 -1.79
C ALA A 100 1.56 -21.56 -0.51
N LYS A 101 1.82 -20.94 0.65
CA LYS A 101 1.75 -21.61 1.96
C LYS A 101 0.32 -22.06 2.31
N LEU A 102 -0.68 -21.24 2.02
CA LEU A 102 -2.07 -21.61 2.24
C LEU A 102 -2.44 -22.81 1.37
N LYS A 103 -2.09 -22.79 0.08
CA LYS A 103 -2.34 -23.90 -0.86
C LYS A 103 -1.64 -25.21 -0.51
N SER A 104 -0.55 -25.19 0.26
CA SER A 104 0.10 -26.43 0.74
C SER A 104 -0.57 -27.01 2.00
N SER A 105 -1.61 -26.37 2.52
CA SER A 105 -2.27 -26.81 3.75
C SER A 105 -3.16 -28.03 3.50
N PRO A 106 -3.25 -28.99 4.43
CA PRO A 106 -4.09 -30.18 4.27
C PRO A 106 -5.58 -29.84 4.25
N LYS A 107 -5.95 -28.70 4.84
CA LYS A 107 -7.30 -28.15 4.87
C LYS A 107 -7.23 -26.69 4.41
N LEU A 108 -8.13 -26.30 3.51
CA LEU A 108 -8.20 -24.96 2.96
C LEU A 108 -9.66 -24.55 2.83
N PHE A 109 -9.99 -23.38 3.38
CA PHE A 109 -11.27 -22.73 3.18
C PHE A 109 -11.17 -21.85 1.93
N ALA A 110 -12.21 -21.89 1.10
CA ALA A 110 -12.35 -21.02 -0.06
C ALA A 110 -13.73 -20.38 -0.01
N ASP A 111 -13.79 -19.06 -0.07
CA ASP A 111 -15.04 -18.31 -0.09
C ASP A 111 -15.06 -17.38 -1.31
N GLU A 112 -16.18 -17.36 -2.02
CA GLU A 112 -16.40 -16.52 -3.19
C GLU A 112 -17.22 -15.29 -2.79
N THR A 113 -16.69 -14.11 -3.05
CA THR A 113 -17.43 -12.86 -2.98
C THR A 113 -17.54 -12.25 -4.39
N THR A 114 -18.75 -12.10 -4.91
CA THR A 114 -18.97 -11.45 -6.20
C THR A 114 -19.20 -9.95 -6.05
N ALA A 115 -18.75 -9.16 -7.03
CA ALA A 115 -18.99 -7.72 -7.07
C ALA A 115 -19.16 -7.23 -8.52
N PRO A 116 -19.99 -6.20 -8.77
CA PRO A 116 -20.07 -5.57 -10.07
C PRO A 116 -18.80 -4.76 -10.34
N VAL A 117 -18.11 -5.07 -11.44
CA VAL A 117 -16.87 -4.41 -11.85
C VAL A 117 -17.07 -3.74 -13.21
N LEU A 118 -16.57 -2.51 -13.35
CA LEU A 118 -16.66 -1.77 -14.61
C LEU A 118 -15.95 -2.52 -15.74
N ASP A 119 -16.61 -2.62 -16.89
CA ASP A 119 -16.06 -3.13 -18.16
C ASP A 119 -16.15 -2.02 -19.21
N PRO A 120 -15.21 -1.05 -19.21
CA PRO A 120 -15.32 0.18 -19.99
C PRO A 120 -15.44 -0.08 -21.50
N GLY A 121 -14.81 -1.14 -22.00
CA GLY A 121 -14.88 -1.53 -23.41
C GLY A 121 -16.28 -1.95 -23.86
N ARG A 122 -17.17 -2.29 -22.92
CA ARG A 122 -18.55 -2.71 -23.19
C ARG A 122 -19.60 -1.75 -22.63
N GLY A 123 -19.20 -0.66 -21.97
CA GLY A 123 -20.12 0.32 -21.37
C GLY A 123 -21.03 -0.24 -20.28
N LYS A 124 -20.71 -1.41 -19.71
CA LYS A 124 -21.51 -2.11 -18.69
C LYS A 124 -20.62 -2.61 -17.55
N THR A 125 -21.23 -3.19 -16.53
CA THR A 125 -20.52 -3.96 -15.51
C THR A 125 -20.45 -5.43 -15.89
N LYS A 126 -19.41 -6.12 -15.42
CA LYS A 126 -19.31 -7.57 -15.38
C LYS A 126 -19.27 -8.05 -13.93
N THR A 127 -19.62 -9.31 -13.70
CA THR A 127 -19.42 -9.94 -12.39
C THR A 127 -17.92 -10.20 -12.22
N GLY A 128 -17.30 -9.53 -11.25
CA GLY A 128 -15.98 -9.88 -10.74
C GLY A 128 -16.12 -10.87 -9.58
N GLN A 129 -15.17 -11.79 -9.45
CA GLN A 129 -15.15 -12.81 -8.42
C GLN A 129 -13.89 -12.62 -7.58
N LEU A 130 -14.06 -12.32 -6.30
CA LEU A 130 -12.97 -12.22 -5.35
C LEU A 130 -13.00 -13.48 -4.47
N TRP A 131 -11.95 -14.28 -4.54
CA TRP A 131 -11.78 -15.51 -3.78
C TRP A 131 -10.94 -15.26 -2.54
N ALA A 132 -11.43 -15.64 -1.37
CA ALA A 132 -10.64 -15.71 -0.16
C ALA A 132 -10.19 -17.15 0.06
N TYR A 133 -8.88 -17.40 -0.01
CA TYR A 133 -8.28 -18.66 0.44
C TYR A 133 -7.80 -18.48 1.88
N ALA A 134 -8.29 -19.30 2.80
CA ALA A 134 -7.99 -19.16 4.21
C ALA A 134 -7.66 -20.51 4.88
N ARG A 135 -6.83 -20.45 5.90
CA ARG A 135 -6.59 -21.54 6.84
C ARG A 135 -6.68 -20.98 8.25
N ASP A 136 -7.46 -21.62 9.10
CA ASP A 136 -7.43 -21.41 10.55
C ASP A 136 -7.70 -22.75 11.25
N ASP A 137 -6.63 -23.39 11.71
CA ASP A 137 -6.71 -24.68 12.40
C ASP A 137 -6.75 -24.52 13.94
N ARG A 138 -6.80 -23.30 14.47
CA ARG A 138 -6.84 -23.06 15.93
C ARG A 138 -7.99 -23.77 16.64
N PRO A 139 -9.23 -23.86 16.08
CA PRO A 139 -10.32 -24.61 16.71
C PRO A 139 -10.09 -26.13 16.76
N TRP A 140 -9.08 -26.66 16.05
CA TRP A 140 -8.71 -28.07 16.02
C TRP A 140 -7.29 -28.32 16.59
N ASP A 141 -6.78 -27.40 17.41
CA ASP A 141 -5.44 -27.47 18.03
C ASP A 141 -4.29 -27.62 17.00
N GLY A 142 -4.47 -27.05 15.81
CA GLY A 142 -3.41 -27.03 14.79
C GLY A 142 -2.30 -26.05 15.13
N ALA A 143 -1.05 -26.46 14.90
CA ALA A 143 0.14 -25.64 15.15
C ALA A 143 0.41 -24.59 14.05
N ASP A 144 -0.30 -24.69 12.93
CA ASP A 144 -0.14 -23.83 11.77
C ASP A 144 -0.78 -22.44 12.00
N PRO A 145 -0.07 -21.32 11.73
CA PRO A 145 -0.64 -19.99 11.95
C PRO A 145 -1.84 -19.72 11.03
N PRO A 146 -2.86 -18.97 11.50
CA PRO A 146 -3.98 -18.60 10.66
C PRO A 146 -3.54 -17.64 9.56
N GLY A 147 -4.20 -17.70 8.41
CA GLY A 147 -3.90 -16.80 7.29
C GLY A 147 -5.01 -16.76 6.26
N VAL A 148 -5.08 -15.65 5.55
CA VAL A 148 -5.99 -15.44 4.42
C VAL A 148 -5.26 -14.74 3.29
N ALA A 149 -5.47 -15.19 2.05
CA ALA A 149 -5.01 -14.53 0.84
C ALA A 149 -6.17 -14.37 -0.13
N TYR A 150 -6.31 -13.17 -0.68
CA TYR A 150 -7.36 -12.86 -1.64
C TYR A 150 -6.85 -12.96 -3.07
N VAL A 151 -7.65 -13.54 -3.96
CA VAL A 151 -7.36 -13.69 -5.39
C VAL A 151 -8.54 -13.13 -6.18
N TYR A 152 -8.27 -12.26 -7.14
CA TYR A 152 -9.27 -11.69 -8.04
C TYR A 152 -9.02 -12.19 -9.47
#